data_AF-A0A914L7K8-F1
#
_entry.id   AF-A0A914L7K8-F1
#
_cell.length_a   1.000
_cell.length_b   1.000
_cell.length_c   1.000
_cell.angle_alpha   90.00
_cell.angle_beta   90.00
_cell.angle_gamma   90.00
#
_symmetry.space_group_name_H-M   'P 1'
#
loop_
_entity.id
_entity.type
_entity.pdbx_description
1 polymer ?
#
loop_
_entity_poly.entity_id
_entity_poly.type
_entity_poly.pdbx_seq_one_letter_code
_entity_poly.pdbx_strand_id
1 'polypeptide(L)'
;MSSQFSHVIFSWTTIQLSVIMLILPMIINFLTPTNAVEEWADVFLLVTACIFIGTTFFNFVIEVEPREWTKTEIQSPKLSTTTVPGTTICAEEGKKLGLDVLQIS
;
A
#
# COMPACT_ATOMS: atom_id res chain seq x y z
N MET A 1 -3.87 14.96 3.68
CA MET A 1 -4.09 14.72 2.24
C MET A 1 -3.64 13.32 1.76
N SER A 2 -2.97 12.50 2.57
CA SER A 2 -2.51 11.14 2.19
C SER A 2 -3.62 10.08 2.06
N SER A 3 -4.70 10.17 2.84
CA SER A 3 -5.80 9.19 2.80
C SER A 3 -6.53 9.13 1.44
N GLN A 4 -6.61 10.25 0.73
CA GLN A 4 -7.40 10.37 -0.51
C GLN A 4 -6.83 9.52 -1.66
N PHE A 5 -5.50 9.39 -1.75
CA PHE A 5 -4.87 8.56 -2.78
C PHE A 5 -5.03 7.06 -2.51
N SER A 6 -4.99 6.66 -1.23
CA SER A 6 -5.22 5.27 -0.83
C SER A 6 -6.61 4.79 -1.23
N HIS A 7 -7.63 5.65 -1.14
CA HIS A 7 -8.98 5.33 -1.59
C HIS A 7 -9.08 5.11 -3.10
N VAL A 8 -8.32 5.85 -3.91
CA VAL A 8 -8.31 5.70 -5.37
C VAL A 8 -7.65 4.38 -5.78
N ILE A 9 -6.48 4.05 -5.21
CA ILE A 9 -5.77 2.79 -5.47
C ILE A 9 -6.65 1.61 -5.02
N PHE A 10 -7.27 1.72 -3.85
CA PHE A 10 -8.16 0.70 -3.34
C PHE A 10 -9.37 0.48 -4.27
N SER A 11 -10.03 1.56 -4.69
CA SER A 11 -11.13 1.51 -5.65
C SER A 11 -10.69 0.81 -6.95
N TRP A 12 -9.54 1.19 -7.51
CA TRP A 12 -8.98 0.54 -8.70
C TRP A 12 -8.80 -0.98 -8.51
N THR A 13 -8.16 -1.38 -7.41
CA THR A 13 -7.93 -2.80 -7.10
C THR A 13 -9.24 -3.58 -6.97
N THR A 14 -10.26 -2.98 -6.34
CA THR A 14 -11.58 -3.62 -6.20
C THR A 14 -12.33 -3.75 -7.53
N ILE A 15 -12.16 -2.77 -8.44
CA ILE A 15 -12.72 -2.83 -9.80
C ILE A 15 -12.04 -3.96 -10.58
N GLN A 16 -10.71 -4.05 -10.55
CA GLN A 16 -9.98 -5.14 -11.19
C GLN A 16 -10.45 -6.50 -10.68
N LEU A 17 -10.59 -6.67 -9.36
CA LEU A 17 -11.05 -7.93 -8.77
C LEU A 17 -12.46 -8.29 -9.24
N SER A 18 -13.36 -7.32 -9.29
CA SER A 18 -14.74 -7.52 -9.78
C SER A 18 -14.77 -7.96 -11.24
N VAL A 19 -13.96 -7.34 -12.10
CA VAL A 19 -13.87 -7.69 -13.53
C VAL A 19 -13.32 -9.10 -13.70
N ILE A 20 -12.27 -9.47 -12.96
CA ILE A 20 -11.70 -10.83 -13.01
C ILE A 20 -12.76 -11.84 -12.59
N MET A 21 -13.50 -11.59 -11.50
CA MET A 21 -14.55 -12.50 -11.03
C MET A 21 -15.70 -12.69 -12.04
N LEU A 22 -15.95 -11.70 -12.90
CA LEU A 22 -16.95 -11.81 -13.96
C LEU A 22 -16.44 -12.58 -15.17
N ILE A 23 -15.19 -12.34 -15.56
CA ILE A 23 -14.59 -12.93 -16.77
C ILE A 23 -14.14 -14.37 -16.52
N LEU A 24 -13.59 -14.66 -15.34
CA LEU A 24 -13.07 -15.98 -14.98
C LEU A 24 -14.06 -17.12 -15.24
N PRO A 25 -15.32 -17.10 -14.75
CA PRO A 25 -16.27 -18.20 -14.99
C PRO A 25 -16.61 -18.40 -16.47
N MET A 26 -16.59 -17.33 -17.29
CA MET A 26 -16.80 -17.44 -18.73
C MET A 26 -15.64 -18.15 -19.42
N ILE A 27 -14.40 -17.81 -19.04
CA ILE A 27 -13.20 -18.47 -19.55
C ILE A 27 -13.16 -19.93 -19.11
N ILE A 28 -13.44 -20.21 -17.83
CA ILE A 28 -13.45 -21.59 -17.31
C ILE A 28 -14.50 -22.43 -18.02
N ASN A 29 -15.72 -21.92 -18.19
CA ASN A 29 -16.77 -22.65 -18.91
C ASN A 29 -16.39 -22.99 -20.35
N PHE A 30 -15.61 -22.12 -21.00
CA PHE A 30 -15.11 -22.36 -22.34
C PHE A 30 -13.93 -23.36 -22.38
N LEU A 31 -13.01 -23.30 -21.40
CA LEU A 31 -11.83 -24.17 -21.35
C LEU A 31 -12.14 -25.58 -20.85
N THR A 32 -13.16 -25.76 -20.01
CA THR A 32 -13.52 -27.06 -19.43
C THR A 32 -14.90 -27.55 -19.91
N PRO A 33 -15.11 -27.81 -21.22
CA PRO A 33 -16.38 -28.31 -21.72
C PRO A 33 -16.67 -29.74 -21.23
N THR A 34 -15.64 -30.55 -21.02
CA THR A 34 -15.76 -31.97 -20.65
C THR A 34 -15.55 -32.20 -19.15
N ASN A 35 -15.13 -31.17 -18.41
CA ASN A 35 -14.74 -31.22 -17.00
C ASN A 35 -13.68 -32.31 -16.72
N ALA A 36 -12.82 -32.56 -17.71
CA ALA A 36 -11.76 -33.55 -17.60
C ALA A 36 -10.57 -33.01 -16.81
N VAL A 37 -9.80 -33.89 -16.16
CA VAL A 37 -8.66 -33.48 -15.30
C VAL A 37 -7.56 -32.80 -16.12
N GLU A 38 -7.41 -33.18 -17.38
CA GLU A 38 -6.46 -32.61 -18.33
C GLU A 38 -6.78 -31.13 -18.62
N GLU A 39 -8.06 -30.78 -18.79
CA GLU A 39 -8.51 -29.41 -19.08
C GLU A 39 -8.23 -28.46 -17.90
N TRP A 40 -8.26 -28.97 -16.66
CA TRP A 40 -7.90 -28.19 -15.48
C TRP A 40 -6.41 -27.83 -15.43
N ALA A 41 -5.53 -28.68 -15.96
CA ALA A 41 -4.11 -28.36 -16.04
C ALA A 41 -3.86 -27.13 -16.94
N ASP A 42 -4.59 -27.03 -18.05
CA ASP A 42 -4.53 -25.88 -18.96
C ASP A 42 -5.05 -24.60 -18.30
N VAL A 43 -6.11 -24.70 -17.50
CA VAL A 43 -6.62 -23.57 -16.69
C VAL A 43 -5.54 -23.06 -15.73
N PHE A 44 -4.89 -23.94 -14.97
CA PHE A 44 -3.85 -23.52 -14.02
C PHE A 44 -2.64 -22.92 -14.73
N LEU A 45 -2.28 -23.45 -15.91
CA LEU A 45 -1.21 -22.91 -16.73
C LEU A 45 -1.55 -21.50 -17.24
N LEU A 46 -2.79 -21.29 -17.69
CA LEU A 46 -3.28 -19.97 -18.11
C LEU A 46 -3.26 -18.95 -16.96
N VAL A 47 -3.74 -19.33 -15.78
CA VAL A 47 -3.71 -18.47 -14.59
C VAL A 47 -2.28 -18.11 -14.22
N THR A 48 -1.37 -19.08 -14.24
CA THR A 48 0.05 -18.87 -13.98
C THR A 48 0.66 -17.88 -14.97
N ALA A 49 0.37 -18.04 -16.27
CA ALA A 49 0.84 -17.11 -17.30
C ALA A 49 0.32 -15.68 -17.07
N CYS A 50 -0.96 -15.51 -16.73
CA CYS A 50 -1.54 -14.20 -16.42
C CYS A 50 -0.86 -13.53 -15.22
N ILE A 51 -0.56 -14.28 -14.17
CA ILE A 51 0.16 -13.77 -12.99
C ILE A 51 1.56 -13.34 -13.39
N PHE A 52 2.31 -14.18 -14.12
CA PHE A 52 3.66 -13.84 -14.58
C PHE A 52 3.68 -12.57 -15.42
N ILE A 53 2.72 -12.41 -16.34
CA ILE A 53 2.58 -11.21 -17.15
C ILE A 53 2.32 -10.00 -16.25
N GLY A 54 1.35 -10.08 -15.34
CA GLY A 54 1.01 -8.99 -14.41
C GLY A 54 2.19 -8.58 -13.53
N THR A 55 2.91 -9.55 -12.97
CA THR A 55 4.12 -9.32 -12.18
C THR A 55 5.24 -8.72 -13.02
N THR A 56 5.42 -9.17 -14.27
CA THR A 56 6.44 -8.63 -15.17
C THR A 56 6.15 -7.17 -15.51
N PHE A 57 4.91 -6.85 -15.88
CA PHE A 57 4.49 -5.46 -16.10
C PHE A 57 4.67 -4.60 -14.86
N PHE A 58 4.31 -5.12 -13.69
CA PHE A 58 4.51 -4.40 -12.43
C PHE A 58 5.99 -4.05 -12.20
N ASN A 59 6.91 -5.00 -12.43
CA ASN A 59 8.34 -4.77 -12.28
C ASN A 59 8.89 -3.72 -13.26
N PHE A 60 8.32 -3.60 -14.46
CA PHE A 60 8.75 -2.57 -15.43
C PHE A 60 8.15 -1.20 -15.16
N VAL A 61 6.93 -1.13 -14.62
CA VAL A 61 6.18 0.12 -14.44
C VAL A 61 6.41 0.76 -13.08
N ILE A 62 6.81 -0.03 -12.07
CA ILE A 62 7.07 0.51 -10.74
C ILE A 62 8.33 1.37 -10.72
N GLU A 63 8.15 2.64 -10.42
CA GLU A 63 9.24 3.52 -10.02
C GLU A 63 9.54 3.27 -8.55
N VAL A 64 10.78 2.89 -8.26
CA VAL A 64 11.24 2.53 -6.90
C VAL A 64 11.35 3.78 -6.01
N GLU A 65 11.41 4.98 -6.60
CA GLU A 65 11.44 6.20 -5.82
C GLU A 65 10.09 6.47 -5.16
N PRO A 66 10.06 6.80 -3.85
CA PRO A 66 8.83 7.22 -3.20
C PRO A 66 8.33 8.49 -3.90
N ARG A 67 7.18 8.36 -4.58
CA ARG A 67 6.55 9.46 -5.31
C ARG A 67 6.38 10.66 -4.38
N GLU A 68 6.50 11.88 -4.89
CA GLU A 68 6.59 13.11 -4.08
C GLU A 68 5.43 13.28 -3.06
N TRP A 69 4.27 12.68 -3.32
CA TRP A 69 3.11 12.70 -2.41
C TRP A 69 3.18 11.71 -1.24
N THR A 70 4.08 10.72 -1.28
CA THR A 70 4.38 9.78 -0.16
C THR A 70 5.65 10.13 0.59
N LYS A 71 6.44 11.10 0.10
CA LYS A 71 7.45 11.77 0.93
C LYS A 71 6.68 12.47 2.04
N THR A 72 6.64 11.84 3.21
CA THR A 72 6.34 12.58 4.44
C THR A 72 7.47 13.58 4.51
N GLU A 73 7.20 14.85 4.18
CA GLU A 73 8.03 15.96 4.59
C GLU A 73 8.31 15.67 6.07
N ILE A 74 9.51 15.18 6.38
CA ILE A 74 9.98 15.20 7.75
C ILE A 74 9.97 16.69 8.00
N GLN A 75 8.93 17.17 8.67
CA GLN A 75 8.96 18.49 9.23
C GLN A 75 10.19 18.44 10.14
N SER A 76 11.32 18.93 9.62
CA SER A 76 12.32 19.62 10.43
C SER A 76 11.51 20.36 11.47
N PRO A 77 11.76 20.19 12.77
CA PRO A 77 10.90 20.71 13.83
C PRO A 77 10.82 22.23 13.69
N LYS A 78 9.89 22.70 12.85
CA LYS A 78 9.39 24.05 12.88
C LYS A 78 8.40 24.00 14.02
N LEU A 79 8.99 24.15 15.20
CA LEU A 79 8.42 24.82 16.35
C LEU A 79 7.05 25.40 16.00
N SER A 80 6.01 24.67 16.36
CA SER A 80 4.63 25.11 16.28
C SER A 80 4.44 26.26 17.26
N THR A 81 4.80 27.48 16.87
CA THR A 81 4.23 28.68 17.49
C THR A 81 2.85 28.89 16.90
N THR A 82 1.92 27.99 17.24
CA THR A 82 0.49 28.29 17.19
C THR A 82 0.17 28.97 18.51
N THR A 83 0.22 30.29 18.51
CA THR A 83 -0.33 31.12 19.59
C THR A 83 -1.84 30.91 19.64
N VAL A 84 -2.29 30.01 20.51
CA VAL A 84 -3.69 29.97 20.97
C VAL A 84 -3.76 30.81 22.25
N PRO A 85 -4.56 31.89 22.29
CA PRO A 85 -4.72 32.66 23.51
C PRO A 85 -5.51 31.83 24.54
N GLY A 86 -4.84 31.45 25.64
CA GLY A 86 -5.53 31.15 26.89
C GLY A 86 -5.63 29.71 27.36
N THR A 87 -4.71 28.80 27.03
CA THR A 87 -4.60 27.55 27.82
C THR A 87 -3.18 26.99 27.83
N THR A 88 -2.49 27.16 28.96
CA THR A 88 -1.18 26.55 29.23
C THR A 88 -1.38 25.07 29.50
N ILE A 89 -1.17 24.23 28.49
CA ILE A 89 -0.91 22.79 28.67
C ILE A 89 0.60 22.60 28.70
N CYS A 90 1.15 22.46 29.92
CA CYS A 90 2.54 22.06 30.13
C CYS A 90 2.73 20.63 29.63
N ALA A 91 3.40 20.46 28.49
CA ALA A 91 3.86 19.16 28.01
C ALA A 91 5.36 19.00 28.30
N GLU A 92 5.64 18.33 29.42
CA GLU A 92 6.69 17.32 29.63
C GLU A 92 8.14 17.64 29.21
N GLU A 93 8.93 18.13 30.18
CA GLU A 93 10.40 18.06 30.18
C GLU A 93 10.93 16.62 30.39
N GLY A 94 10.62 15.71 29.45
CA GLY A 94 11.02 14.30 29.52
C GLY A 94 12.42 13.96 29.01
N LYS A 95 13.28 14.93 28.67
CA LYS A 95 14.62 14.66 28.08
C LYS A 95 15.83 15.19 28.86
N LYS A 96 15.63 15.90 29.98
CA LYS A 96 16.75 16.44 30.76
C LYS A 96 17.18 15.60 31.97
N LEU A 97 16.31 14.72 32.49
CA LEU A 97 16.65 13.92 33.68
C LEU A 97 17.54 12.69 33.44
N GLY A 98 17.73 12.24 32.20
CA GLY A 98 18.56 11.07 31.90
C GLY A 98 20.05 11.36 31.72
N LEU A 99 20.42 12.62 31.47
CA LEU A 99 21.80 12.98 31.11
C LEU A 99 22.60 13.57 32.29
N ASP A 100 21.92 14.11 33.31
CA ASP A 100 22.58 14.69 34.49
C ASP A 100 22.98 13.64 35.55
N VAL A 101 22.39 12.42 35.53
CA VAL A 101 22.76 11.32 36.45
C VAL A 101 24.05 10.60 36.06
N LEU A 102 24.47 10.64 34.80
CA LEU A 102 25.69 9.96 34.31
C LEU A 102 26.94 10.85 34.31
N GLN A 103 26.87 12.05 34.89
CA GLN A 103 28.03 12.93 35.09
C GLN A 103 28.41 13.09 36.57
N ILE A 104 27.78 12.32 37.47
CA ILE A 104 28.16 12.22 38.89
C ILE A 104 28.36 10.74 39.23
N SER A 105 29.43 10.14 38.69
CA SER A 105 30.07 8.96 39.26
C SER A 105 31.54 8.93 38.91
#